data_AF-A0A970SMR9-F1
#
_entry.id   AF-A0A970SMR9-F1
#
_cell.length_a   1.000
_cell.length_b   1.000
_cell.length_c   1.000
_cell.angle_alpha   90.00
_cell.angle_beta   90.00
_cell.angle_gamma   90.00
#
_symmetry.space_group_name_H-M   'P 1'
#
loop_
_entity.id
_entity.type
_entity.pdbx_description
1 polymer ?
#
loop_
_entity_poly.entity_id
_entity_poly.type
_entity_poly.pdbx_seq_one_letter_code
_entity_poly.pdbx_strand_id
1 'polypeptide(L)'
;MLDLSAIAAKLDADERLKLTYRLPISSSDGSVVYETRTARLLDVSEESGLLYGRQEGEVIWVKIDEAVEVTPDAAAPSGDQ
;
A
#
# COMPACT_ATOMS: atom_id res chain seq x y z
N MET A 1 3.68 8.87 11.15
CA MET A 1 2.27 8.66 10.75
C MET A 1 2.17 9.07 9.29
N LEU A 2 1.64 8.20 8.43
CA LEU A 2 1.48 8.48 7.01
C LEU A 2 0.46 9.62 6.82
N ASP A 3 0.75 10.54 5.91
CA ASP A 3 -0.14 11.65 5.58
C ASP A 3 -1.04 11.23 4.41
N LEU A 4 -2.26 10.80 4.72
CA LEU A 4 -3.21 10.33 3.70
C LEU A 4 -3.62 11.43 2.73
N SER A 5 -3.69 12.68 3.19
CA SER A 5 -4.04 13.82 2.33
C SER A 5 -2.97 14.06 1.26
N ALA A 6 -1.70 13.97 1.66
CA ALA A 6 -0.57 14.09 0.74
C ALA A 6 -0.49 12.89 -0.23
N ILE A 7 -0.87 11.69 0.22
CA ILE A 7 -0.91 10.49 -0.62
C ILE A 7 -2.05 10.59 -1.65
N ALA A 8 -3.25 11.02 -1.23
CA ALA A 8 -4.40 11.25 -2.11
C ALA A 8 -4.06 12.24 -3.22
N ALA A 9 -3.47 13.39 -2.86
CA ALA A 9 -3.07 14.40 -3.83
C ALA A 9 -2.08 13.89 -4.90
N LYS A 10 -1.21 12.94 -4.54
CA LYS A 10 -0.30 12.29 -5.50
C LYS A 10 -1.03 11.32 -6.43
N LEU A 11 -1.98 10.54 -5.89
CA LEU A 11 -2.81 9.65 -6.71
C LEU A 11 -3.69 10.46 -7.69
N ASP A 12 -4.24 11.58 -7.24
CA ASP A 12 -4.97 12.53 -8.10
C ASP A 12 -4.09 13.15 -9.20
N ALA A 13 -2.79 13.27 -8.94
CA ALA A 13 -1.79 13.70 -9.93
C ALA A 13 -1.36 12.57 -10.90
N ASP A 14 -2.07 11.44 -10.92
CA ASP A 14 -1.76 10.22 -11.68
C ASP A 14 -0.39 9.60 -11.30
N GLU A 15 0.16 9.94 -10.13
CA GLU A 15 1.39 9.31 -9.66
C GLU A 15 1.12 7.86 -9.26
N ARG A 16 1.97 6.97 -9.76
CA ARG A 16 1.94 5.56 -9.34
C ARG A 16 2.64 5.45 -8.01
N LEU A 17 1.94 4.93 -7.00
CA LEU A 17 2.49 4.71 -5.67
C LEU A 17 2.46 3.22 -5.30
N LYS A 18 3.41 2.80 -4.47
CA LYS A 18 3.44 1.50 -3.80
C LYS A 18 3.14 1.71 -2.32
N LEU A 19 2.40 0.77 -1.76
CA LEU A 19 2.11 0.66 -0.33
C LEU A 19 2.86 -0.55 0.23
N THR A 20 3.71 -0.33 1.22
CA THR A 20 4.30 -1.40 2.03
C THR A 20 3.52 -1.49 3.34
N TYR A 21 3.10 -2.69 3.72
CA TYR A 21 2.24 -2.93 4.87
C TYR A 21 2.58 -4.24 5.58
N ARG A 22 2.15 -4.37 6.83
CA ARG A 22 2.28 -5.59 7.61
C ARG A 22 0.98 -6.39 7.57
N LEU A 23 1.10 -7.69 7.31
CA LEU A 23 -0.01 -8.62 7.32
C LEU A 23 0.20 -9.62 8.46
N PRO A 24 -0.73 -9.74 9.43
CA PRO A 24 -0.67 -10.78 10.44
C PRO A 24 -1.02 -12.14 9.81
N ILE A 25 -0.08 -13.08 9.90
CA ILE A 25 -0.25 -14.46 9.45
C ILE A 25 -0.30 -15.35 10.69
N SER A 26 -1.41 -16.07 10.81
CA SER A 26 -1.58 -17.10 11.84
C SER A 26 -0.73 -18.32 11.48
N SER A 27 0.28 -18.63 12.31
CA SER A 27 1.03 -19.87 12.19
C SER A 27 0.25 -21.05 12.78
N SER A 28 0.55 -22.25 12.30
CA SER A 28 -0.06 -23.50 12.76
C SER A 28 0.17 -23.81 14.24
N ASP A 29 1.16 -23.18 14.88
CA ASP A 29 1.40 -23.30 16.33
C ASP A 29 0.57 -22.32 17.18
N GLY A 30 -0.23 -21.45 16.55
CA GLY A 30 -1.02 -20.42 17.22
C GLY A 30 -0.31 -19.08 17.39
N SER A 31 0.95 -18.96 16.96
CA SER A 31 1.68 -17.69 16.95
C SER A 31 1.23 -16.79 15.79
N VAL A 32 1.19 -15.48 16.01
CA VAL A 32 0.96 -14.48 14.95
C VAL A 32 2.31 -13.96 14.49
N VAL A 33 2.65 -14.19 13.23
CA VAL A 33 3.85 -13.64 12.58
C VAL A 33 3.42 -12.51 11.67
N TYR A 34 4.10 -11.38 11.73
CA TYR A 34 3.83 -10.26 10.82
C TYR A 34 4.73 -10.37 9.61
N GLU A 35 4.13 -10.42 8.43
CA GLU A 35 4.85 -10.43 7.17
C GLU A 35 4.73 -9.07 6.50
N THR A 36 5.85 -8.54 6.02
CA THR A 36 5.86 -7.28 5.27
C THR A 36 5.60 -7.57 3.80
N ARG A 37 4.55 -6.97 3.24
CA ARG A 37 4.16 -7.08 1.83
C ARG A 37 4.11 -5.71 1.18
N THR A 38 4.27 -5.70 -0.13
CA THR A 38 4.14 -4.48 -0.94
C THR A 38 3.04 -4.69 -1.98
N ALA A 39 2.15 -3.72 -2.09
CA ALA A 39 1.07 -3.68 -3.07
C ALA A 39 1.14 -2.37 -3.86
N ARG A 40 0.54 -2.34 -5.05
CA ARG A 40 0.34 -1.08 -5.77
C ARG A 40 -0.79 -0.33 -5.07
N LEU A 41 -0.57 0.93 -4.70
CA LEU A 41 -1.64 1.75 -4.14
C LEU A 41 -2.55 2.22 -5.27
N LEU A 42 -3.86 2.08 -5.06
CA LEU A 42 -4.90 2.52 -5.99
C LEU A 42 -5.58 3.77 -5.48
N ASP A 43 -5.95 3.78 -4.20
CA ASP A 43 -6.73 4.87 -3.59
C ASP A 43 -6.54 4.88 -2.07
N VAL A 44 -6.97 5.94 -1.41
CA VAL A 44 -6.98 6.08 0.06
C VAL A 44 -8.30 6.69 0.53
N SER A 45 -8.81 6.22 1.67
CA SER A 45 -9.92 6.85 2.38
C SER A 45 -9.38 7.55 3.62
N GLU A 46 -9.32 8.88 3.56
CA GLU A 46 -8.88 9.74 4.67
C GLU A 46 -9.82 9.62 5.88
N GLU A 47 -11.14 9.61 5.64
CA GLU A 47 -12.15 9.53 6.70
C GLU A 47 -12.06 8.22 7.49
N SER A 48 -11.77 7.11 6.80
CA SER A 48 -11.72 5.78 7.41
C SER A 48 -10.31 5.33 7.80
N GLY A 49 -9.27 6.08 7.42
CA GLY A 49 -7.88 5.67 7.63
C GLY A 49 -7.49 4.40 6.88
N LEU A 50 -8.05 4.19 5.69
CA LEU A 50 -7.84 2.98 4.87
C LEU A 50 -7.06 3.28 3.60
N LEU A 51 -6.19 2.36 3.21
CA LEU A 51 -5.45 2.40 1.95
C LEU A 51 -5.88 1.22 1.09
N TYR A 52 -6.32 1.51 -0.13
CA TYR A 52 -6.77 0.52 -1.10
C TYR A 52 -5.62 0.17 -2.03
N GLY A 53 -5.16 -1.08 -1.95
CA GLY A 53 -4.06 -1.59 -2.76
C GLY A 53 -4.53 -2.65 -3.75
N ARG A 54 -3.65 -2.96 -4.71
CA ARG A 54 -3.77 -4.14 -5.55
C ARG A 54 -2.52 -5.00 -5.39
N GLN A 55 -2.73 -6.26 -5.03
CA GLN A 55 -1.68 -7.26 -4.91
C GLN A 55 -2.07 -8.49 -5.74
N GLU A 56 -1.18 -8.93 -6.63
CA GLU A 56 -1.37 -10.15 -7.43
C GLU A 56 -2.71 -10.22 -8.19
N GLY A 57 -3.27 -9.06 -8.56
CA GLY A 57 -4.52 -8.96 -9.28
C GLY A 57 -5.75 -8.72 -8.40
N GLU A 58 -5.65 -8.98 -7.10
CA GLU A 58 -6.73 -8.79 -6.12
C GLU A 58 -6.66 -7.41 -5.45
N VAL A 59 -7.83 -6.86 -5.12
CA VAL A 59 -7.94 -5.61 -4.36
C VAL A 59 -7.89 -5.93 -2.87
N ILE A 60 -7.01 -5.23 -2.17
CA ILE A 60 -6.82 -5.34 -0.73
C ILE A 60 -7.09 -4.00 -0.06
N TRP A 61 -7.49 -4.03 1.21
CA TRP A 61 -7.59 -2.86 2.05
C TRP A 61 -6.65 -3.00 3.25
N VAL A 62 -5.92 -1.94 3.53
CA VAL A 62 -4.91 -1.89 4.60
C VAL A 62 -5.26 -0.72 5.51
N LYS A 63 -5.22 -0.94 6.82
CA LYS A 63 -5.39 0.13 7.81
C LYS A 63 -4.11 0.96 7.89
N ILE A 64 -4.25 2.26 8.14
CA ILE A 64 -3.10 3.17 8.30
C ILE A 64 -2.10 2.71 9.39
N ASP A 65 -2.57 2.05 10.46
CA ASP A 65 -1.71 1.48 11.51
C ASP A 65 -0.87 0.29 11.05
N GLU A 66 -1.35 -0.45 10.04
CA GLU A 66 -0.65 -1.59 9.43
C GLU A 66 0.24 -1.14 8.27
N ALA A 67 -0.01 0.04 7.71
CA ALA A 67 0.80 0.63 6.66
C ALA A 67 2.16 1.08 7.22
N VAL A 68 3.22 0.59 6.58
CA VAL A 68 4.61 0.88 6.95
C VAL A 68 5.09 2.13 6.23
N GLU A 69 4.94 2.16 4.91
CA GLU A 69 5.37 3.28 4.07
C GLU A 69 4.60 3.32 2.74
N VAL A 70 4.53 4.52 2.17
CA VAL A 70 4.05 4.73 0.80
C VAL A 70 5.14 5.45 0.02
N THR A 71 5.58 4.83 -1.08
CA THR A 71 6.67 5.34 -1.92
C THR A 71 6.23 5.37 -3.39
N PRO A 72 6.81 6.25 -4.21
CA PRO A 72 6.54 6.24 -5.64
C PRO A 72 6.92 4.90 -6.26
N ASP A 73 6.03 4.37 -7.09
CA ASP A 73 6.27 3.19 -7.90
C ASP A 73 7.22 3.59 -9.03
N ALA A 74 8.52 3.49 -8.74
CA ALA A 74 9.57 3.58 -9.75
C ALA A 74 9.56 2.32 -10.64
N ALA A 75 8.42 2.00 -11.27
CA ALA A 75 8.47 1.32 -12.55
C ALA A 75 9.22 2.27 -13.49
N ALA A 76 10.48 1.89 -13.78
CA ALA A 76 11.43 2.65 -14.57
C ALA A 76 10.77 3.32 -15.79
N PRO A 77 11.27 4.49 -16.25
CA PRO A 77 10.98 4.89 -17.61
C PRO A 77 11.47 3.75 -18.51
N SER A 78 10.54 2.98 -19.08
CA SER A 78 10.82 2.22 -20.29
C SER A 78 11.00 3.24 -21.40
N GLY A 79 12.15 3.92 -21.37
CA GLY A 79 12.78 4.40 -22.57
C GLY A 79 13.34 3.17 -23.26
N ASP A 80 12.59 2.66 -24.23
CA ASP A 80 13.21 1.97 -25.37
C ASP A 80 12.88 2.84 -26.58
N GLN A 81 13.95 3.24 -27.25
CA GLN A 81 14.00 4.16 -28.40
C GLN A 81 13.36 3.57 -29.65
#